data_AF-A0A095CAK0-F1
#
_entry.id   AF-A0A095CAK0-F1
#
_cell.length_a   1.000
_cell.length_b   1.000
_cell.length_c   1.000
_cell.angle_alpha   90.00
_cell.angle_beta   90.00
_cell.angle_gamma   90.00
#
_symmetry.space_group_name_H-M   'P 1'
#
loop_
_entity.id
_entity.type
_entity.pdbx_description
1 polymer ?
#
loop_
_entity_poly.entity_id
_entity_poly.type
_entity_poly.pdbx_seq_one_letter_code
_entity_poly.pdbx_strand_id
1 'polypeptide(L)'
;MWTANISSSANCNWGKIPSRMIMTSLIQNDVTVYTDFLELLVQNFGPSGTSVSSFNLFSSAGYTTVSGNNATHHLMFSDHTKNIYIPPVTETETYYRWIDPSFKKALEKLDSCPLPTLGWCVIDEFEMSKCQRMSSAFSAKRIQPEMFCLQANSTIDCMKLIKDGYADMVTLEAVAIVEKVNPGLLISNWRHRRTCHSGVGKAAGWIIPLNTVLDTRQVIVLDGHLVHAFGELISRGCIPGILNKAYDRTGTNSLNLCELCTGGNADRCRRNNLELYYGDAGAFRCLIEGADIAFARHTTVHTNTGGRLVLKHVFYIILILKTMLLHHESSKIK
;
A
#
# COMPACT_ATOMS: atom_id res chain seq x y z
N MET A 1 -9.39 -24.12 -1.66
CA MET A 1 -8.04 -24.42 -1.13
C MET A 1 -7.04 -23.60 -1.91
N TRP A 2 -6.26 -22.75 -1.26
CA TRP A 2 -5.30 -21.83 -1.90
C TRP A 2 -3.87 -22.39 -1.98
N THR A 3 -3.71 -23.70 -1.76
CA THR A 3 -2.41 -24.38 -1.68
C THR A 3 -2.36 -25.53 -2.66
N ALA A 4 -1.27 -25.61 -3.43
CA ALA A 4 -0.98 -26.74 -4.31
C ALA A 4 -0.27 -27.88 -3.53
N ASN A 5 -0.28 -29.09 -4.10
CA ASN A 5 0.48 -30.21 -3.57
C ASN A 5 2.00 -29.97 -3.78
N ILE A 6 2.84 -30.52 -2.91
CA ILE A 6 4.32 -30.40 -3.00
C ILE A 6 4.90 -30.92 -4.32
N SER A 7 4.25 -31.90 -4.95
CA SER A 7 4.62 -32.40 -6.27
C SER A 7 4.47 -31.37 -7.38
N SER A 8 3.72 -30.29 -7.15
CA SER A 8 3.46 -29.21 -8.12
C SER A 8 4.50 -28.08 -8.07
N SER A 9 5.61 -28.26 -7.36
CA SER A 9 6.65 -27.23 -7.15
C SER A 9 7.23 -26.67 -8.45
N ALA A 10 7.22 -27.43 -9.55
CA ALA A 10 7.68 -26.95 -10.86
C ALA A 10 6.87 -25.74 -11.37
N ASN A 11 5.56 -25.70 -11.09
CA ASN A 11 4.63 -24.67 -11.55
C ASN A 11 4.13 -23.77 -10.41
N CYS A 12 4.30 -24.19 -9.16
CA CYS A 12 3.91 -23.45 -7.96
C CYS A 12 5.14 -23.23 -7.07
N ASN A 13 5.94 -22.22 -7.42
CA ASN A 13 7.13 -21.80 -6.69
C ASN A 13 7.23 -20.28 -6.66
N TRP A 14 8.05 -19.74 -5.75
CA TRP A 14 8.34 -18.31 -5.65
C TRP A 14 9.39 -17.83 -6.65
N GLY A 15 10.02 -18.75 -7.37
CA GLY A 15 11.07 -18.48 -8.34
C GLY A 15 12.02 -19.65 -8.48
N LYS A 16 12.83 -19.59 -9.54
CA LYS A 16 13.97 -20.48 -9.74
C LYS A 16 15.22 -19.76 -9.24
N ILE A 17 16.04 -20.48 -8.48
CA ILE A 17 17.32 -19.97 -7.96
C ILE A 17 18.45 -20.88 -8.46
N PRO A 18 19.67 -20.36 -8.62
CA PRO A 18 20.83 -21.19 -8.92
C PRO A 18 21.07 -22.21 -7.81
N SER A 19 21.66 -23.35 -8.17
CA SER A 19 22.11 -24.35 -7.19
C SER A 19 23.28 -23.81 -6.36
N ARG A 20 23.56 -24.46 -5.22
CA ARG A 20 24.73 -24.12 -4.38
C ARG A 20 26.02 -24.25 -5.20
N MET A 21 26.97 -23.35 -4.95
CA MET A 21 28.23 -23.25 -5.69
C MET A 21 29.43 -23.40 -4.75
N ILE A 22 30.54 -23.91 -5.29
CA ILE A 22 31.86 -23.84 -4.67
C ILE A 22 32.56 -22.63 -5.26
N MET A 23 32.98 -21.68 -4.42
CA MET A 23 33.65 -20.46 -4.86
C MET A 23 35.13 -20.51 -4.49
N THR A 24 35.99 -20.06 -5.40
CA THR A 24 37.42 -19.86 -5.16
C THR A 24 37.76 -18.37 -5.19
N SER A 25 38.97 -18.02 -4.75
CA SER A 25 39.46 -16.64 -4.83
C SER A 25 39.64 -16.20 -6.27
N LEU A 26 39.25 -14.96 -6.59
CA LEU A 26 39.50 -14.35 -7.89
C LEU A 26 40.99 -14.16 -8.22
N ILE A 27 41.87 -14.25 -7.22
CA ILE A 27 43.33 -14.14 -7.37
C ILE A 27 43.94 -15.51 -7.74
N GLN A 28 43.20 -16.59 -7.54
CA GLN A 28 43.63 -17.93 -7.88
C GLN A 28 43.40 -18.18 -9.37
N ASN A 29 44.43 -17.92 -10.19
CA ASN A 29 44.34 -18.05 -11.64
C ASN A 29 44.27 -19.51 -12.13
N ASP A 30 44.82 -20.44 -11.34
CA ASP A 30 44.78 -21.86 -11.65
C ASP A 30 43.90 -22.60 -10.64
N VAL A 31 42.72 -23.03 -11.10
CA VAL A 31 41.76 -23.81 -10.32
C VAL A 31 41.72 -25.28 -10.72
N THR A 32 42.55 -25.71 -11.67
CA THR A 32 42.54 -27.07 -12.24
C THR A 32 42.72 -28.13 -11.15
N VAL A 33 43.66 -27.88 -10.22
CA VAL A 33 43.90 -28.78 -9.08
C VAL A 33 42.65 -29.00 -8.24
N TYR A 34 41.82 -27.96 -8.04
CA TYR A 34 40.58 -28.08 -7.28
C TYR A 34 39.50 -28.81 -8.08
N THR A 35 39.37 -28.49 -9.37
CA THR A 35 38.37 -29.14 -10.23
C THR A 35 38.67 -30.62 -10.39
N ASP A 36 39.92 -30.99 -10.65
CA ASP A 36 40.37 -32.38 -10.79
C ASP A 36 40.14 -33.17 -9.49
N PHE A 37 40.44 -32.53 -8.34
CA PHE A 37 40.17 -33.13 -7.03
C PHE A 37 38.67 -33.36 -6.80
N LEU A 38 37.82 -32.40 -7.15
CA LEU A 38 36.36 -32.53 -7.01
C LEU A 38 35.79 -33.60 -7.94
N GLU A 39 36.29 -33.70 -9.17
CA GLU A 39 35.91 -34.77 -10.10
C GLU A 39 36.30 -36.14 -9.54
N LEU A 40 37.52 -36.28 -9.03
CA LEU A 40 37.99 -37.53 -8.42
C LEU A 40 37.17 -37.90 -7.19
N LEU A 41 36.79 -36.92 -6.36
CA LEU A 41 35.91 -37.14 -5.21
C LEU A 41 34.55 -37.66 -5.63
N VAL A 42 33.93 -37.07 -6.66
CA VAL A 42 32.62 -37.52 -7.14
C VAL A 42 32.70 -38.88 -7.83
N GLN A 43 33.74 -39.14 -8.63
CA GLN A 43 33.95 -40.42 -9.29
C GLN A 43 34.12 -41.58 -8.31
N ASN A 44 34.77 -41.35 -7.17
CA ASN A 44 34.98 -42.40 -6.18
C ASN A 44 33.85 -42.46 -5.13
N PHE A 45 33.38 -41.32 -4.63
CA PHE A 45 32.52 -41.23 -3.44
C PHE A 45 31.15 -40.57 -3.69
N GLY A 46 30.86 -40.12 -4.91
CA GLY A 46 29.53 -39.65 -5.30
C GLY A 46 28.52 -40.80 -5.41
N PRO A 47 27.22 -40.55 -5.64
CA PRO A 47 26.16 -41.56 -5.54
C PRO A 47 26.34 -42.80 -6.44
N SER A 48 27.05 -42.65 -7.56
CA SER A 48 27.37 -43.71 -8.52
C SER A 48 28.85 -44.08 -8.54
N GLY A 49 29.61 -43.71 -7.49
CA GLY A 49 31.05 -43.89 -7.43
C GLY A 49 31.47 -45.33 -7.13
N THR A 50 32.76 -45.61 -7.28
CA THR A 50 33.34 -46.95 -7.05
C THR A 50 33.48 -47.32 -5.56
N SER A 51 33.51 -46.32 -4.67
CA SER A 51 33.91 -46.44 -3.26
C SER A 51 32.87 -45.86 -2.28
N VAL A 52 31.60 -45.78 -2.69
CA VAL A 52 30.50 -45.18 -1.90
C VAL A 52 30.25 -45.91 -0.58
N SER A 53 30.52 -47.21 -0.52
CA SER A 53 30.40 -48.01 0.70
C SER A 53 31.40 -47.59 1.79
N SER A 54 32.55 -47.05 1.40
CA SER A 54 33.58 -46.56 2.31
C SER A 54 33.28 -45.14 2.79
N PHE A 55 32.82 -44.28 1.87
CA PHE A 55 32.48 -42.90 2.17
C PHE A 55 31.45 -42.37 1.17
N ASN A 56 30.37 -41.77 1.69
CA ASN A 56 29.32 -41.18 0.87
C ASN A 56 29.45 -39.65 0.91
N LEU A 57 29.95 -39.07 -0.19
CA LEU A 57 30.33 -37.66 -0.26
C LEU A 57 29.18 -36.69 0.03
N PHE A 58 27.95 -37.05 -0.33
CA PHE A 58 26.79 -36.18 -0.15
C PHE A 58 25.91 -36.59 1.03
N SER A 59 26.20 -37.68 1.75
CA SER A 59 25.38 -38.07 2.90
C SER A 59 25.95 -37.55 4.20
N SER A 60 25.11 -36.88 4.98
CA SER A 60 25.43 -36.51 6.37
C SER A 60 24.97 -37.57 7.39
N ALA A 61 24.47 -38.71 6.93
CA ALA A 61 24.02 -39.79 7.80
C ALA A 61 25.19 -40.39 8.59
N GLY A 62 24.98 -40.65 9.88
CA GLY A 62 25.98 -41.25 10.77
C GLY A 62 26.91 -40.27 11.49
N TYR A 63 26.82 -38.96 11.19
CA TYR A 63 27.59 -37.91 11.89
C TYR A 63 26.83 -37.26 13.04
N THR A 64 25.75 -37.88 13.53
CA THR A 64 24.90 -37.35 14.59
C THR A 64 24.91 -38.25 15.83
N THR A 65 24.86 -37.64 17.01
CA THR A 65 24.87 -38.33 18.31
C THR A 65 23.51 -38.36 19.00
N VAL A 66 22.47 -37.79 18.39
CA VAL A 66 21.15 -37.66 19.03
C VAL A 66 20.13 -38.54 18.32
N SER A 67 19.53 -39.45 19.09
CA SER A 67 18.43 -40.34 18.71
C SER A 67 17.16 -39.54 18.38
N GLY A 68 17.12 -38.96 17.18
CA GLY A 68 15.99 -38.24 16.64
C GLY A 68 16.01 -38.30 15.11
N ASN A 69 15.20 -39.22 14.56
CA ASN A 69 14.70 -39.32 13.19
C ASN A 69 15.53 -38.67 12.06
N ASN A 70 16.22 -39.49 11.24
CA ASN A 70 16.64 -39.21 9.85
C ASN A 70 16.90 -37.73 9.48
N ALA A 71 17.67 -37.01 10.30
CA ALA A 71 17.94 -35.61 10.04
C ALA A 71 19.11 -35.50 9.04
N THR A 72 18.84 -34.99 7.85
CA THR A 72 19.86 -34.55 6.90
C THR A 72 20.41 -33.20 7.37
N HIS A 73 21.74 -33.05 7.43
CA HIS A 73 22.42 -31.87 7.98
C HIS A 73 23.19 -31.08 6.92
N HIS A 74 23.28 -31.56 5.68
CA HIS A 74 23.95 -30.87 4.57
C HIS A 74 25.41 -30.55 4.89
N LEU A 75 26.15 -31.54 5.41
CA LEU A 75 27.55 -31.41 5.82
C LEU A 75 28.45 -31.30 4.60
N MET A 76 29.17 -30.17 4.48
CA MET A 76 29.95 -29.73 3.31
C MET A 76 29.10 -29.51 2.05
N PHE A 77 28.35 -30.52 1.63
CA PHE A 77 27.43 -30.49 0.50
C PHE A 77 26.01 -30.83 0.94
N SER A 78 25.01 -30.40 0.16
CA SER A 78 23.62 -30.79 0.38
C SER A 78 23.44 -32.29 0.16
N ASP A 79 22.67 -32.95 1.04
CA ASP A 79 22.24 -34.35 0.90
C ASP A 79 21.37 -34.62 -0.32
N HIS A 80 20.88 -33.56 -0.96
CA HIS A 80 20.14 -33.65 -2.22
C HIS A 80 21.06 -33.55 -3.46
N THR A 81 22.35 -33.29 -3.27
CA THR A 81 23.32 -33.21 -4.36
C THR A 81 23.49 -34.57 -5.00
N LYS A 82 23.44 -34.61 -6.34
CA LYS A 82 23.68 -35.84 -7.11
C LYS A 82 25.03 -35.86 -7.82
N ASN A 83 25.54 -34.67 -8.15
CA ASN A 83 26.78 -34.48 -8.88
C ASN A 83 27.31 -33.07 -8.61
N ILE A 84 28.61 -32.86 -8.83
CA ILE A 84 29.23 -31.53 -8.93
C ILE A 84 29.46 -31.27 -10.42
N TYR A 85 28.87 -30.20 -10.92
CA TYR A 85 29.06 -29.77 -12.31
C TYR A 85 30.13 -28.68 -12.36
N ILE A 86 31.13 -28.88 -13.22
CA ILE A 86 32.18 -27.89 -13.49
C ILE A 86 31.84 -27.23 -14.84
N PRO A 87 31.32 -25.99 -14.82
CA PRO A 87 31.00 -25.26 -16.04
C PRO A 87 32.25 -24.74 -16.78
N PRO A 88 32.13 -24.35 -18.06
CA PRO A 88 33.21 -23.70 -18.81
C PRO A 88 33.62 -22.36 -18.18
N VAL A 89 34.91 -22.03 -18.26
CA VAL A 89 35.50 -20.82 -17.66
C VAL A 89 34.77 -19.53 -18.10
N THR A 90 34.30 -19.48 -19.35
CA THR A 90 33.56 -18.34 -19.92
C THR A 90 32.25 -18.01 -19.19
N GLU A 91 31.66 -19.00 -18.51
CA GLU A 91 30.41 -18.84 -17.74
C GLU A 91 30.66 -18.54 -16.25
N THR A 92 31.88 -18.79 -15.75
CA THR A 92 32.25 -18.64 -14.33
C THR A 92 33.25 -17.54 -14.02
N GLU A 93 33.60 -16.71 -15.00
CA GLU A 93 34.52 -15.58 -14.79
C GLU A 93 34.10 -14.68 -13.61
N THR A 94 32.79 -14.57 -13.34
CA THR A 94 32.28 -13.90 -12.15
C THR A 94 31.02 -14.60 -11.62
N TYR A 95 30.81 -14.51 -10.30
CA TYR A 95 29.56 -14.91 -9.64
C TYR A 95 28.30 -14.37 -10.36
N TYR A 96 28.37 -13.14 -10.87
CA TYR A 96 27.25 -12.46 -11.51
C TYR A 96 26.87 -13.00 -12.90
N ARG A 97 27.76 -13.75 -13.57
CA ARG A 97 27.44 -14.41 -14.86
C ARG A 97 26.71 -15.74 -14.65
N TRP A 98 27.00 -16.43 -13.54
CA TRP A 98 26.37 -17.70 -13.21
C TRP A 98 24.95 -17.56 -12.65
N ILE A 99 24.71 -16.52 -11.84
CA ILE A 99 23.38 -16.30 -11.29
C ILE A 99 22.41 -15.82 -12.38
N ASP A 100 21.16 -16.26 -12.27
CA ASP A 100 20.11 -15.85 -13.19
C ASP A 100 19.91 -14.30 -13.15
N PRO A 101 19.79 -13.62 -14.31
CA PRO A 101 19.60 -12.17 -14.35
C PRO A 101 18.37 -11.67 -13.57
N SER A 102 17.30 -12.47 -13.48
CA SER A 102 16.11 -12.14 -12.69
C SER A 102 16.39 -12.20 -11.19
N PHE A 103 17.20 -13.17 -10.73
CA PHE A 103 17.62 -13.26 -9.35
C PHE A 103 18.52 -12.08 -8.96
N LYS A 104 19.48 -11.72 -9.84
CA LYS A 104 20.34 -10.55 -9.65
C LYS A 104 19.51 -9.26 -9.51
N LYS A 105 18.54 -9.05 -10.41
CA LYS A 105 17.65 -7.89 -10.36
C LYS A 105 16.80 -7.85 -9.09
N ALA A 106 16.36 -9.00 -8.60
CA ALA A 106 15.61 -9.08 -7.35
C ALA A 106 16.48 -8.68 -6.15
N LEU A 107 17.76 -9.10 -6.13
CA LEU A 107 18.73 -8.73 -5.11
C LEU A 107 19.05 -7.22 -5.16
N GLU A 108 19.32 -6.68 -6.35
CA GLU A 108 19.54 -5.23 -6.55
C GLU A 108 18.33 -4.41 -6.07
N LYS A 109 17.10 -4.94 -6.26
CA LYS A 109 15.88 -4.30 -5.79
C LYS A 109 15.71 -4.38 -4.27
N LEU A 110 16.15 -5.47 -3.65
CA LEU A 110 16.10 -5.63 -2.19
C LEU A 110 17.10 -4.71 -1.49
N ASP A 111 18.28 -4.56 -2.08
CA ASP A 111 19.36 -3.74 -1.53
C ASP A 111 19.21 -2.24 -1.88
N SER A 112 18.32 -1.88 -2.80
CA SER A 112 18.04 -0.48 -3.12
C SER A 112 17.01 0.10 -2.14
N CYS A 113 17.40 1.17 -1.46
CA CYS A 113 16.47 2.12 -0.85
C CYS A 113 16.35 3.32 -1.80
N PRO A 114 15.34 3.35 -2.70
CA PRO A 114 15.33 4.28 -3.83
C PRO A 114 15.11 5.74 -3.43
N LEU A 115 14.64 6.00 -2.21
CA LEU A 115 14.35 7.33 -1.71
C LEU A 115 15.44 7.70 -0.70
N PRO A 116 16.35 8.64 -1.00
CA PRO A 116 17.33 9.12 -0.02
C PRO A 116 16.65 9.93 1.09
N THR A 117 15.55 10.60 0.76
CA THR A 117 14.70 11.34 1.69
C THR A 117 13.23 11.06 1.39
N LEU A 118 12.36 11.33 2.37
CA LEU A 118 10.93 11.07 2.28
C LEU A 118 10.13 12.29 2.73
N GLY A 119 9.46 12.95 1.80
CA GLY A 119 8.61 14.11 2.05
C GLY A 119 7.18 13.72 2.39
N TRP A 120 6.79 13.88 3.66
CA TRP A 120 5.42 13.66 4.10
C TRP A 120 4.64 14.97 4.09
N CYS A 121 3.66 15.07 3.19
CA CYS A 121 2.77 16.21 3.11
C CYS A 121 1.59 16.09 4.10
N VAL A 122 1.36 17.14 4.86
CA VAL A 122 0.28 17.27 5.85
C VAL A 122 -0.53 18.53 5.56
N ILE A 123 -1.76 18.62 6.08
CA ILE A 123 -2.67 19.74 5.77
C ILE A 123 -3.01 20.61 6.99
N ASP A 124 -2.59 20.20 8.18
CA ASP A 124 -2.98 20.82 9.45
C ASP A 124 -1.76 20.98 10.38
N GLU A 125 -1.76 22.01 11.21
CA GLU A 125 -0.64 22.31 12.12
C GLU A 125 -0.40 21.21 13.16
N PHE A 126 -1.46 20.54 13.63
CA PHE A 126 -1.34 19.40 14.54
C PHE A 126 -0.74 18.18 13.84
N GLU A 127 -1.03 17.99 12.54
CA GLU A 127 -0.39 16.96 11.73
C GLU A 127 1.08 17.29 11.48
N MET A 128 1.42 18.55 11.24
CA MET A 128 2.81 19.02 11.11
C MET A 128 3.62 18.71 12.37
N SER A 129 3.10 19.07 13.55
CA SER A 129 3.79 18.78 14.82
C SER A 129 3.99 17.27 15.04
N LYS A 130 2.99 16.44 14.70
CA LYS A 130 3.11 14.98 14.78
C LYS A 130 4.14 14.44 13.79
N CYS A 131 4.13 14.93 12.55
CA CYS A 131 5.09 14.54 11.53
C CYS A 131 6.52 14.86 11.96
N GLN A 132 6.77 16.07 12.49
CA GLN A 132 8.08 16.48 12.97
C GLN A 132 8.57 15.60 14.13
N ARG A 133 7.70 15.31 15.11
CA ARG A 133 8.04 14.40 16.23
C ARG A 133 8.38 13.00 15.74
N MET A 134 7.65 12.49 14.75
CA MET A 134 7.91 11.19 14.13
C MET A 134 9.23 11.20 13.37
N SER A 135 9.53 12.26 12.60
CA SER A 135 10.80 12.45 11.90
C SER A 135 11.98 12.43 12.86
N SER A 136 11.90 13.20 13.95
CA SER A 136 12.95 13.20 14.98
C SER A 136 13.12 11.84 15.64
N ALA A 137 12.02 11.12 15.92
CA ALA A 137 12.08 9.78 16.51
C ALA A 137 12.70 8.75 15.56
N PHE A 138 12.39 8.80 14.26
CA PHE A 138 12.95 7.92 13.24
C PHE A 138 14.43 8.18 13.04
N SER A 139 14.82 9.46 12.93
CA SER A 139 16.22 9.88 12.84
C SER A 139 17.03 9.41 14.05
N ALA A 140 16.51 9.57 15.27
CA ALA A 140 17.16 9.10 16.49
C ALA A 140 17.36 7.57 16.54
N LYS A 141 16.53 6.80 15.82
CA LYS A 141 16.64 5.35 15.68
C LYS A 141 17.35 4.90 14.40
N ARG A 142 17.90 5.84 13.62
CA ARG A 142 18.56 5.58 12.33
C ARG A 142 17.67 4.78 11.36
N ILE A 143 16.36 5.01 11.44
CA ILE A 143 15.41 4.47 10.48
C ILE A 143 15.56 5.28 9.20
N GLN A 144 15.93 4.61 8.11
CA GLN A 144 16.01 5.19 6.77
C GLN A 144 14.70 4.99 6.01
N PRO A 145 14.35 5.88 5.07
CA PRO A 145 15.07 7.10 4.69
C PRO A 145 14.83 8.29 5.64
N GLU A 146 15.64 9.34 5.52
CA GLU A 146 15.44 10.57 6.31
C GLU A 146 14.12 11.24 5.91
N MET A 147 13.23 11.42 6.88
CA MET A 147 11.88 11.95 6.64
C MET A 147 11.82 13.45 6.93
N PHE A 148 11.23 14.22 6.03
CA PHE A 148 10.88 15.63 6.23
C PHE A 148 9.38 15.87 6.05
N CYS A 149 8.90 17.00 6.58
CA CYS A 149 7.47 17.31 6.63
C CYS A 149 7.18 18.59 5.85
N LEU A 150 6.13 18.57 5.04
CA LEU A 150 5.64 19.71 4.26
C LEU A 150 4.18 20.00 4.61
N GLN A 151 3.81 21.26 4.79
CA GLN A 151 2.42 21.65 4.99
C GLN A 151 1.84 22.25 3.71
N ALA A 152 0.65 21.78 3.33
CA ALA A 152 -0.14 22.37 2.26
C ALA A 152 -1.48 22.88 2.80
N ASN A 153 -2.15 23.75 2.03
CA ASN A 153 -3.44 24.33 2.42
C ASN A 153 -4.63 23.37 2.20
N SER A 154 -4.43 22.32 1.40
CA SER A 154 -5.47 21.34 1.10
C SER A 154 -4.87 20.00 0.68
N THR A 155 -5.71 18.96 0.73
CA THR A 155 -5.34 17.63 0.21
C THR A 155 -4.98 17.67 -1.27
N ILE A 156 -5.70 18.46 -2.06
CA ILE A 156 -5.42 18.63 -3.49
C ILE A 156 -4.03 19.25 -3.69
N ASP A 157 -3.66 20.22 -2.85
CA ASP A 157 -2.34 20.83 -2.95
C ASP A 157 -1.23 19.86 -2.54
N CYS A 158 -1.45 19.02 -1.52
CA CYS A 158 -0.53 17.90 -1.26
C CYS A 158 -0.41 16.95 -2.46
N MET A 159 -1.51 16.61 -3.14
CA MET A 159 -1.46 15.78 -4.34
C MET A 159 -0.69 16.43 -5.49
N LYS A 160 -0.80 17.76 -5.64
CA LYS A 160 0.04 18.51 -6.59
C LYS A 160 1.51 18.49 -6.21
N LEU A 161 1.83 18.74 -4.94
CA LEU A 161 3.22 18.65 -4.44
C LEU A 161 3.82 17.26 -4.65
N ILE A 162 3.01 16.21 -4.52
CA ILE A 162 3.44 14.84 -4.85
C ILE A 162 3.69 14.69 -6.35
N LYS A 163 2.75 15.12 -7.19
CA LYS A 163 2.90 15.08 -8.64
C LYS A 163 4.13 15.84 -9.14
N ASP A 164 4.43 16.97 -8.51
CA ASP A 164 5.52 17.87 -8.87
C ASP A 164 6.87 17.43 -8.24
N GLY A 165 6.88 16.35 -7.45
CA GLY A 165 8.08 15.77 -6.84
C GLY A 165 8.59 16.50 -5.59
N TYR A 166 7.81 17.43 -5.03
CA TYR A 166 8.15 18.10 -3.77
C TYR A 166 7.82 17.26 -2.53
N ALA A 167 6.83 16.38 -2.63
CA ALA A 167 6.44 15.44 -1.57
C ALA A 167 6.36 14.01 -2.13
N ASP A 168 6.48 13.01 -1.25
CA ASP A 168 6.41 11.59 -1.63
C ASP A 168 5.12 10.94 -1.15
N MET A 169 4.54 11.42 -0.06
CA MET A 169 3.33 10.85 0.51
C MET A 169 2.38 11.85 1.18
N VAL A 170 1.12 11.45 1.27
CA VAL A 170 0.08 12.07 2.09
C VAL A 170 -0.82 10.98 2.66
N THR A 171 -1.28 11.14 3.89
CA THR A 171 -2.26 10.23 4.50
C THR A 171 -3.68 10.68 4.21
N LEU A 172 -4.48 9.79 3.62
CA LEU A 172 -5.90 10.01 3.38
C LEU A 172 -6.70 8.94 4.12
N GLU A 173 -7.59 9.38 5.00
CA GLU A 173 -8.52 8.50 5.72
C GLU A 173 -9.94 9.01 5.57
N ALA A 174 -10.84 8.14 5.10
CA ALA A 174 -12.26 8.45 4.99
C ALA A 174 -13.11 7.30 5.51
N VAL A 175 -14.27 7.68 6.08
CA VAL A 175 -15.36 6.77 6.38
C VAL A 175 -16.68 7.31 5.84
N ALA A 176 -17.55 6.41 5.39
CA ALA A 176 -18.95 6.67 5.17
C ALA A 176 -19.74 6.25 6.42
N ILE A 177 -20.38 7.23 7.06
CA ILE A 177 -21.16 7.08 8.29
C ILE A 177 -22.63 7.03 7.91
N VAL A 178 -23.33 6.02 8.38
CA VAL A 178 -24.78 5.86 8.17
C VAL A 178 -25.47 5.50 9.47
N GLU A 179 -26.76 5.77 9.56
CA GLU A 179 -27.59 5.24 10.64
C GLU A 179 -27.86 3.74 10.45
N LYS A 180 -27.80 2.97 11.55
CA LYS A 180 -28.07 1.53 11.60
C LYS A 180 -29.46 1.15 11.09
N VAL A 181 -30.43 2.06 11.19
CA VAL A 181 -31.80 1.84 10.71
C VAL A 181 -31.87 1.70 9.18
N ASN A 182 -30.79 2.03 8.45
CA ASN A 182 -30.68 1.91 7.00
C ASN A 182 -29.70 0.80 6.55
N PRO A 183 -29.93 -0.49 6.88
CA PRO A 183 -28.99 -1.57 6.56
C PRO A 183 -28.86 -1.86 5.06
N GLY A 184 -29.82 -1.41 4.24
CA GLY A 184 -29.78 -1.56 2.78
C GLY A 184 -28.89 -0.54 2.06
N LEU A 185 -28.30 0.41 2.79
CA LEU A 185 -27.38 1.37 2.23
C LEU A 185 -25.96 0.78 2.17
N LEU A 186 -25.44 0.69 0.96
CA LEU A 186 -24.14 0.13 0.61
C LEU A 186 -23.26 1.21 0.01
N ILE A 187 -21.96 0.91 -0.09
CA ILE A 187 -21.00 1.80 -0.74
C ILE A 187 -21.30 2.04 -2.23
N SER A 188 -22.06 1.13 -2.86
CA SER A 188 -22.34 1.12 -4.29
C SER A 188 -23.73 1.64 -4.69
N ASN A 189 -24.55 2.14 -3.75
CA ASN A 189 -25.95 2.51 -4.03
C ASN A 189 -26.40 3.88 -3.47
N TRP A 190 -25.65 4.94 -3.79
CA TRP A 190 -25.91 6.31 -3.32
C TRP A 190 -26.95 7.07 -4.14
N ARG A 191 -27.57 6.41 -5.13
CA ARG A 191 -28.60 7.02 -5.97
C ARG A 191 -29.76 7.56 -5.12
N HIS A 192 -30.08 8.82 -5.33
CA HIS A 192 -31.13 9.59 -4.65
C HIS A 192 -30.97 9.71 -3.14
N ARG A 193 -29.77 9.45 -2.60
CA ARG A 193 -29.48 9.62 -1.17
C ARG A 193 -29.14 11.06 -0.84
N ARG A 194 -29.37 11.42 0.42
CA ARG A 194 -29.00 12.70 1.00
C ARG A 194 -27.60 12.60 1.61
N THR A 195 -26.65 13.37 1.11
CA THR A 195 -25.23 13.21 1.48
C THR A 195 -24.64 14.45 2.15
N CYS A 196 -23.86 14.23 3.20
CA CYS A 196 -23.17 15.27 3.95
C CYS A 196 -21.67 15.13 3.78
N HIS A 197 -21.00 16.23 3.44
CA HIS A 197 -19.60 16.25 3.09
C HIS A 197 -18.88 17.29 3.93
N SER A 198 -17.68 16.98 4.45
CA SER A 198 -16.94 17.94 5.28
C SER A 198 -16.47 19.20 4.52
N GLY A 199 -16.54 19.19 3.19
CA GLY A 199 -16.27 20.33 2.32
C GLY A 199 -15.60 19.88 1.01
N VAL A 200 -15.81 20.63 -0.07
CA VAL A 200 -15.21 20.35 -1.38
C VAL A 200 -13.68 20.19 -1.26
N GLY A 201 -13.03 19.32 -2.01
CA GLY A 201 -11.57 19.15 -2.00
C GLY A 201 -10.92 18.64 -0.70
N LYS A 202 -11.69 18.32 0.36
CA LYS A 202 -11.17 17.57 1.51
C LYS A 202 -11.02 16.09 1.14
N ALA A 203 -9.97 15.43 1.65
CA ALA A 203 -9.74 14.00 1.46
C ALA A 203 -10.97 13.15 1.81
N ALA A 204 -11.35 13.18 3.09
CA ALA A 204 -12.37 12.31 3.67
C ALA A 204 -13.78 12.64 3.18
N GLY A 205 -14.11 13.93 3.16
CA GLY A 205 -15.44 14.40 2.86
C GLY A 205 -15.72 14.62 1.38
N TRP A 206 -14.74 14.54 0.47
CA TRP A 206 -14.98 14.85 -0.95
C TRP A 206 -14.21 13.96 -1.91
N ILE A 207 -12.87 13.99 -1.88
CA ILE A 207 -12.04 13.31 -2.89
C ILE A 207 -12.25 11.80 -2.87
N ILE A 208 -12.20 11.18 -1.69
CA ILE A 208 -12.36 9.74 -1.54
C ILE A 208 -13.79 9.28 -1.90
N PRO A 209 -14.88 9.92 -1.40
CA PRO A 209 -16.24 9.60 -1.82
C PRO A 209 -16.46 9.71 -3.32
N LEU A 210 -15.88 10.74 -3.97
CA LEU A 210 -16.03 10.93 -5.40
C LEU A 210 -15.30 9.85 -6.21
N ASN A 211 -14.09 9.44 -5.79
CA ASN A 211 -13.40 8.30 -6.37
C ASN A 211 -14.18 7.01 -6.17
N THR A 212 -14.80 6.82 -5.00
CA THR A 212 -15.63 5.64 -4.72
C THR A 212 -16.81 5.54 -5.70
N VAL A 213 -17.45 6.67 -6.02
CA VAL A 213 -18.53 6.75 -7.02
C VAL A 213 -18.04 6.31 -8.41
N LEU A 214 -16.82 6.70 -8.80
CA LEU A 214 -16.21 6.30 -10.06
C LEU A 214 -15.83 4.82 -10.08
N ASP A 215 -15.16 4.33 -9.05
CA ASP A 215 -14.68 2.95 -8.94
C ASP A 215 -15.84 1.95 -8.91
N THR A 216 -16.94 2.32 -8.26
CA THR A 216 -18.18 1.53 -8.20
C THR A 216 -19.12 1.79 -9.38
N ARG A 217 -18.74 2.64 -10.34
CA ARG A 217 -19.50 2.97 -11.56
C ARG A 217 -20.94 3.43 -11.29
N GLN A 218 -21.14 4.24 -10.26
CA GLN A 218 -22.46 4.76 -9.91
C GLN A 218 -22.94 5.88 -10.84
N VAL A 219 -22.02 6.54 -11.55
CA VAL A 219 -22.30 7.60 -12.52
C VAL A 219 -21.57 7.35 -13.83
N ILE A 220 -22.11 7.93 -14.89
CA ILE A 220 -21.44 8.04 -16.19
C ILE A 220 -21.05 9.51 -16.34
N VAL A 221 -19.76 9.79 -16.50
CA VAL A 221 -19.26 11.16 -16.66
C VAL A 221 -19.23 11.48 -18.15
N LEU A 222 -20.06 12.44 -18.57
CA LEU A 222 -20.05 13.00 -19.92
C LEU A 222 -19.32 14.35 -19.91
N ASP A 223 -18.49 14.59 -20.92
CA ASP A 223 -17.78 15.86 -21.16
C ASP A 223 -16.97 16.42 -19.98
N GLY A 224 -16.49 15.56 -19.08
CA GLY A 224 -15.63 15.95 -17.95
C GLY A 224 -16.35 16.64 -16.78
N HIS A 225 -17.68 16.70 -16.78
CA HIS A 225 -18.47 17.35 -15.74
C HIS A 225 -18.80 16.42 -14.55
N LEU A 226 -17.76 15.95 -13.85
CA LEU A 226 -17.89 15.00 -12.74
C LEU A 226 -18.79 15.52 -11.60
N VAL A 227 -18.69 16.80 -11.25
CA VAL A 227 -19.50 17.40 -10.16
C VAL A 227 -20.99 17.44 -10.52
N HIS A 228 -21.30 17.70 -11.80
CA HIS A 228 -22.67 17.68 -12.30
C HIS A 228 -23.25 16.25 -12.25
N ALA A 229 -22.51 15.26 -12.77
CA ALA A 229 -22.92 13.86 -12.73
C ALA A 229 -23.14 13.36 -11.28
N PHE A 230 -22.30 13.80 -10.34
CA PHE A 230 -22.50 13.54 -8.91
C PHE A 230 -23.78 14.21 -8.38
N GLY A 231 -24.07 15.44 -8.81
CA GLY A 231 -25.32 16.14 -8.50
C GLY A 231 -26.57 15.40 -8.99
N GLU A 232 -26.50 14.73 -10.15
CA GLU A 232 -27.59 13.88 -10.68
C GLU A 232 -27.73 12.54 -9.95
N LEU A 233 -26.63 12.02 -9.39
CA LEU A 233 -26.65 10.79 -8.61
C LEU A 233 -27.44 10.96 -7.32
N ILE A 234 -27.13 12.01 -6.54
CA ILE A 234 -27.70 12.22 -5.21
C ILE A 234 -29.01 13.03 -5.29
N SER A 235 -29.84 12.98 -4.24
CA SER A 235 -31.05 13.80 -4.21
C SER A 235 -30.73 15.24 -3.81
N ARG A 236 -30.15 15.41 -2.62
CA ARG A 236 -29.73 16.69 -2.04
C ARG A 236 -28.46 16.47 -1.22
N GLY A 237 -27.60 17.47 -1.13
CA GLY A 237 -26.36 17.36 -0.38
C GLY A 237 -26.03 18.62 0.40
N CYS A 238 -25.09 18.49 1.33
CA CYS A 238 -24.34 19.64 1.82
C CYS A 238 -22.84 19.45 1.53
N ILE A 239 -22.34 20.19 0.54
CA ILE A 239 -20.94 20.22 0.15
C ILE A 239 -20.41 21.66 0.27
N PRO A 240 -19.97 22.08 1.47
CA PRO A 240 -19.47 23.43 1.70
C PRO A 240 -18.39 23.85 0.69
N GLY A 241 -18.62 24.99 0.03
CA GLY A 241 -17.74 25.62 -0.94
C GLY A 241 -17.91 25.18 -2.39
N ILE A 242 -18.78 24.21 -2.69
CA ILE A 242 -18.88 23.62 -4.04
C ILE A 242 -19.37 24.61 -5.10
N LEU A 243 -20.15 25.62 -4.71
CA LEU A 243 -20.66 26.67 -5.61
C LEU A 243 -19.76 27.92 -5.64
N ASN A 244 -18.65 27.95 -4.90
CA ASN A 244 -17.71 29.06 -4.96
C ASN A 244 -16.95 29.03 -6.29
N LYS A 245 -16.65 30.20 -6.89
CA LYS A 245 -15.93 30.32 -8.17
C LYS A 245 -14.60 29.54 -8.25
N ALA A 246 -13.95 29.28 -7.12
CA ALA A 246 -12.75 28.46 -7.06
C ALA A 246 -12.99 27.00 -7.49
N TYR A 247 -14.20 26.48 -7.23
CA TYR A 247 -14.63 25.10 -7.48
C TYR A 247 -15.77 25.00 -8.52
N ASP A 248 -16.44 26.11 -8.82
CA ASP A 248 -17.46 26.26 -9.86
C ASP A 248 -17.10 27.42 -10.79
N ARG A 249 -16.11 27.21 -11.66
CA ARG A 249 -15.62 28.26 -12.57
C ARG A 249 -16.66 28.64 -13.63
N THR A 250 -17.47 27.67 -14.05
CA THR A 250 -18.47 27.80 -15.12
C THR A 250 -19.86 28.15 -14.60
N GLY A 251 -20.09 28.07 -13.28
CA GLY A 251 -21.40 28.32 -12.68
C GLY A 251 -22.42 27.21 -12.97
N THR A 252 -21.94 26.00 -13.24
CA THR A 252 -22.75 24.87 -13.73
C THR A 252 -22.99 23.81 -12.66
N ASN A 253 -22.43 23.96 -11.47
CA ASN A 253 -22.63 22.99 -10.40
C ASN A 253 -24.09 23.02 -9.92
N SER A 254 -24.66 21.83 -9.73
CA SER A 254 -26.07 21.67 -9.38
C SER A 254 -26.37 22.27 -8.00
N LEU A 255 -27.46 23.03 -7.89
CA LEU A 255 -27.85 23.72 -6.65
C LEU A 255 -28.20 22.75 -5.51
N ASN A 256 -28.64 21.53 -5.85
CA ASN A 256 -28.97 20.49 -4.88
C ASN A 256 -27.75 20.09 -4.01
N LEU A 257 -26.52 20.36 -4.46
CA LEU A 257 -25.28 20.10 -3.73
C LEU A 257 -25.08 20.97 -2.46
N CYS A 258 -25.83 22.07 -2.32
CA CYS A 258 -25.81 22.95 -1.14
C CYS A 258 -27.14 22.99 -0.38
N GLU A 259 -28.09 22.15 -0.78
CA GLU A 259 -29.48 22.28 -0.36
C GLU A 259 -29.74 21.72 1.05
N LEU A 260 -28.88 20.84 1.55
CA LEU A 260 -28.94 20.41 2.96
C LEU A 260 -28.17 21.33 3.89
N CYS A 261 -27.31 22.23 3.39
CA CYS A 261 -26.53 23.12 4.24
C CYS A 261 -27.42 24.12 5.01
N THR A 262 -26.99 24.52 6.21
CA THR A 262 -27.82 25.25 7.18
C THR A 262 -27.29 26.62 7.61
N GLY A 263 -26.14 27.06 7.07
CA GLY A 263 -25.67 28.44 7.25
C GLY A 263 -26.76 29.45 6.85
N GLY A 264 -26.96 30.50 7.65
CA GLY A 264 -28.00 31.49 7.40
C GLY A 264 -27.75 32.29 6.12
N ASN A 265 -28.77 32.54 5.30
CA ASN A 265 -28.76 33.40 4.10
C ASN A 265 -27.44 33.36 3.30
N ALA A 266 -26.56 34.35 3.49
CA ALA A 266 -25.30 34.52 2.76
C ALA A 266 -24.15 33.59 3.20
N ASP A 267 -24.29 32.93 4.35
CA ASP A 267 -23.30 31.98 4.90
C ASP A 267 -23.59 30.52 4.54
N ARG A 268 -24.73 30.27 3.89
CA ARG A 268 -25.11 28.94 3.42
C ARG A 268 -24.06 28.36 2.49
N CYS A 269 -23.63 27.13 2.78
CA CYS A 269 -22.68 26.37 1.99
C CYS A 269 -21.30 27.04 1.87
N ARG A 270 -20.93 27.95 2.79
CA ARG A 270 -19.58 28.53 2.81
C ARG A 270 -18.55 27.52 3.30
N ARG A 271 -17.35 27.58 2.75
CA ARG A 271 -16.24 26.68 3.08
C ARG A 271 -15.48 27.12 4.33
N ASN A 272 -16.20 27.44 5.40
CA ASN A 272 -15.64 27.88 6.68
C ASN A 272 -16.65 27.60 7.81
N ASN A 273 -16.25 27.89 9.04
CA ASN A 273 -17.05 27.59 10.23
C ASN A 273 -18.32 28.46 10.38
N LEU A 274 -18.62 29.37 9.44
CA LEU A 274 -19.91 30.07 9.39
C LEU A 274 -21.03 29.16 8.87
N GLU A 275 -20.68 28.13 8.09
CA GLU A 275 -21.57 27.04 7.74
C GLU A 275 -21.51 25.97 8.84
N LEU A 276 -22.63 25.72 9.52
CA LEU A 276 -22.67 24.78 10.64
C LEU A 276 -22.33 23.34 10.23
N TYR A 277 -22.57 22.97 8.98
CA TYR A 277 -22.25 21.64 8.44
C TYR A 277 -20.85 21.54 7.83
N TYR A 278 -20.00 22.57 7.99
CA TYR A 278 -18.61 22.52 7.54
C TYR A 278 -17.71 21.68 8.47
N GLY A 279 -16.74 20.98 7.87
CA GLY A 279 -15.81 20.12 8.59
C GLY A 279 -16.40 18.75 8.93
N ASP A 280 -15.58 17.87 9.52
CA ASP A 280 -15.99 16.49 9.80
C ASP A 280 -17.13 16.42 10.83
N ALA A 281 -17.03 17.22 11.90
CA ALA A 281 -18.08 17.33 12.91
C ALA A 281 -19.38 17.90 12.32
N GLY A 282 -19.29 18.90 11.45
CA GLY A 282 -20.43 19.47 10.74
C GLY A 282 -21.10 18.47 9.79
N ALA A 283 -20.32 17.70 9.04
CA ALA A 283 -20.84 16.64 8.18
C ALA A 283 -21.55 15.54 9.00
N PHE A 284 -20.98 15.14 10.15
CA PHE A 284 -21.64 14.20 11.06
C PHE A 284 -22.93 14.77 11.67
N ARG A 285 -22.95 16.06 12.01
CA ARG A 285 -24.16 16.76 12.46
C ARG A 285 -25.25 16.78 11.39
N CYS A 286 -24.88 17.05 10.14
CA CYS A 286 -25.77 17.01 8.98
C CYS A 286 -26.45 15.63 8.81
N LEU A 287 -25.73 14.53 9.08
CA LEU A 287 -26.32 13.19 9.12
C LEU A 287 -27.36 13.08 10.23
N ILE A 288 -27.02 13.46 11.46
CA ILE A 288 -27.92 13.38 12.63
C ILE A 288 -29.20 14.19 12.41
N GLU A 289 -29.10 15.34 11.75
CA GLU A 289 -30.23 16.25 11.52
C GLU A 289 -31.07 15.87 10.28
N GLY A 290 -30.79 14.72 9.67
CA GLY A 290 -31.74 14.05 8.78
C GLY A 290 -31.23 13.73 7.38
N ALA A 291 -29.92 13.66 7.13
CA ALA A 291 -29.40 13.08 5.89
C ALA A 291 -29.26 11.55 5.98
N ASP A 292 -28.84 10.89 4.89
CA ASP A 292 -28.70 9.42 4.87
C ASP A 292 -27.25 8.98 5.09
N ILE A 293 -26.28 9.81 4.65
CA ILE A 293 -24.84 9.49 4.66
C ILE A 293 -24.03 10.72 5.06
N ALA A 294 -23.01 10.54 5.90
CA ALA A 294 -21.94 11.53 6.08
C ALA A 294 -20.56 10.97 5.73
N PHE A 295 -19.75 11.78 5.08
CA PHE A 295 -18.36 11.47 4.76
C PHE A 295 -17.42 12.31 5.61
N ALA A 296 -16.62 11.64 6.45
CA ALA A 296 -15.74 12.27 7.43
C ALA A 296 -14.56 11.34 7.79
N ARG A 297 -13.69 11.77 8.70
CA ARG A 297 -12.63 10.90 9.28
C ARG A 297 -13.22 9.82 10.20
N HIS A 298 -12.52 8.71 10.34
CA HIS A 298 -12.96 7.57 11.16
C HIS A 298 -13.17 7.91 12.65
N THR A 299 -12.42 8.89 13.18
CA THR A 299 -12.52 9.33 14.57
C THR A 299 -13.76 10.18 14.87
N THR A 300 -14.43 10.72 13.85
CA THR A 300 -15.48 11.74 13.98
C THR A 300 -16.65 11.28 14.84
N VAL A 301 -17.09 10.04 14.67
CA VAL A 301 -18.20 9.49 15.46
C VAL A 301 -17.80 9.42 16.93
N HIS A 302 -16.60 8.92 17.23
CA HIS A 302 -16.11 8.77 18.60
C HIS A 302 -15.93 10.12 19.30
N THR A 303 -15.36 11.12 18.62
CA THR A 303 -15.12 12.45 19.18
C THR A 303 -16.42 13.22 19.46
N ASN A 304 -17.45 13.03 18.63
CA ASN A 304 -18.73 13.74 18.78
C ASN A 304 -19.76 13.02 19.66
N THR A 305 -19.56 11.73 19.95
CA THR A 305 -20.45 10.94 20.84
C THR A 305 -19.87 10.71 22.23
N GLY A 306 -18.63 11.17 22.50
CA GLY A 306 -17.97 10.96 23.79
C GLY A 306 -17.77 9.48 24.15
N GLY A 307 -17.66 8.60 23.14
CA GLY A 307 -17.59 7.15 23.32
C GLY A 307 -18.89 6.48 23.79
N ARG A 308 -19.98 7.23 24.02
CA ARG A 308 -21.30 6.71 24.33
C ARG A 308 -22.18 6.78 23.08
N LEU A 309 -22.41 5.64 22.45
CA LEU A 309 -23.51 5.49 21.49
C LEU A 309 -24.81 5.78 22.25
N VAL A 310 -25.34 6.99 22.07
CA VAL A 310 -26.64 7.38 22.63
C VAL A 310 -27.66 6.43 22.01
N LEU A 311 -28.38 5.68 22.85
CA LEU A 311 -29.27 4.55 22.54
C LEU A 311 -30.40 4.82 21.52
N LYS A 312 -30.47 6.00 20.90
CA LYS A 312 -31.42 6.34 19.84
C LYS A 312 -30.83 6.33 18.42
N HIS A 313 -29.51 6.48 18.25
CA HIS A 313 -28.85 6.45 16.94
C HIS A 313 -27.59 5.58 17.01
N VAL A 314 -27.69 4.33 16.56
CA VAL A 314 -26.53 3.46 16.36
C VAL A 314 -25.99 3.75 14.96
N PHE A 315 -24.71 4.10 14.83
CA PHE A 315 -24.07 4.37 13.54
C PHE A 315 -23.17 3.22 13.14
N TYR A 316 -23.10 2.91 11.84
CA TYR A 316 -22.09 2.01 11.27
C TYR A 316 -21.12 2.80 10.39
N ILE A 317 -19.84 2.42 10.50
CA ILE A 317 -18.82 2.79 9.52
C ILE A 317 -18.89 1.75 8.42
N ILE A 318 -19.34 2.15 7.23
CA ILE A 318 -19.45 1.23 6.08
C ILE A 318 -18.06 0.93 5.49
N LEU A 319 -17.07 1.80 5.70
CA LEU A 319 -15.76 1.64 5.08
C LEU A 319 -14.69 2.47 5.81
N ILE A 320 -13.48 1.92 5.97
CA ILE A 320 -12.25 2.68 6.27
C ILE A 320 -11.43 2.68 4.97
N LEU A 321 -11.48 3.76 4.20
CA LEU A 321 -10.56 3.96 3.07
C LEU A 321 -9.32 4.64 3.61
N LYS A 322 -8.30 3.83 3.91
CA LYS A 322 -6.97 4.30 4.25
C LYS A 322 -6.10 4.13 3.02
N THR A 323 -5.90 5.21 2.29
CA THR A 323 -5.04 5.22 1.10
C THR A 323 -3.80 6.04 1.42
N MET A 324 -2.65 5.38 1.42
CA MET A 324 -1.34 6.05 1.38
C MET A 324 -0.98 6.19 -0.10
N LEU A 325 -1.03 7.41 -0.62
CA LEU A 325 -0.57 7.68 -1.98
C LEU A 325 0.95 7.86 -1.92
N LEU A 326 1.69 6.92 -2.51
CA LEU A 326 3.14 6.97 -2.68
C LEU A 326 3.45 7.24 -4.15
N HIS A 327 4.33 8.20 -4.43
CA HIS A 327 4.74 8.58 -5.79
C HIS A 327 5.26 7.37 -6.62
N HIS A 328 5.75 6.32 -5.97
CA HIS A 328 6.52 5.27 -6.65
C HIS A 328 5.70 4.27 -7.51
N GLU A 329 4.36 4.37 -7.56
CA GLU A 329 3.51 3.56 -8.46
C GLU A 329 2.89 4.34 -9.63
N SER A 330 3.05 5.66 -9.71
CA SER A 330 2.40 6.49 -10.73
C SER A 330 2.95 6.31 -12.16
N SER A 331 4.07 5.60 -12.34
CA SER A 331 4.71 5.41 -13.65
C SER A 331 4.15 4.25 -14.48
N LYS A 332 3.08 3.58 -14.01
CA LYS A 332 2.44 2.44 -14.72
C LYS A 332 1.00 2.65 -15.18
N ILE A 333 0.46 3.86 -15.08
CA ILE A 333 -0.86 4.18 -15.67
C ILE A 333 -0.62 5.17 -16.80
N LYS A 334 -0.41 4.62 -18.00
CA LYS A 334 -0.49 5.35 -19.27
C LYS A 334 -1.94 5.35 -19.75
#